data_AF-A0A163RN61-F1
#
_entry.id   AF-A0A163RN61-F1
#
_cell.length_a   1.000
_cell.length_b   1.000
_cell.length_c   1.000
_cell.angle_alpha   90.00
_cell.angle_beta   90.00
_cell.angle_gamma   90.00
#
_symmetry.space_group_name_H-M   'P 1'
#
loop_
_entity.id
_entity.type
_entity.pdbx_description
1 polymer ?
#
loop_
_entity_poly.entity_id
_entity_poly.type
_entity_poly.pdbx_seq_one_letter_code
_entity_poly.pdbx_strand_id
1 'polypeptide(L)' 'MAGYIFVFLAPIFLFVFNSLTHKLCDKKNLSSKQQDSVYRTINVSITILLISSYISNVL' A
#
# COMPACT_ATOMS: atom_id res chain seq x y z
N MET A 1 -9.54 0.75 21.92
CA MET A 1 -8.08 0.94 21.92
C MET A 1 -7.45 0.60 20.56
N ALA A 2 -7.73 -0.57 19.98
CA ALA A 2 -7.11 -1.04 18.73
C ALA A 2 -7.37 -0.15 17.48
N GLY A 3 -8.55 0.47 17.36
CA GLY A 3 -8.88 1.34 16.22
C GLY A 3 -7.95 2.55 16.08
N TYR A 4 -7.48 3.15 17.19
CA TYR A 4 -6.55 4.29 17.14
C TYR A 4 -5.18 3.88 16.58
N ILE A 5 -4.70 2.70 16.97
CA ILE A 5 -3.44 2.14 16.45
C ILE A 5 -3.56 1.92 14.94
N PHE A 6 -4.70 1.41 14.47
CA PHE A 6 -4.93 1.18 13.05
C PHE A 6 -4.92 2.48 12.23
N VAL A 7 -5.49 3.57 12.76
CA VAL A 7 -5.49 4.89 12.09
C VAL A 7 -4.07 5.44 11.91
N PHE A 8 -3.16 5.20 12.84
CA PHE A 8 -1.75 5.61 12.69
C PHE A 8 -0.95 4.63 11.82
N LEU A 9 -1.26 3.34 11.89
CA LEU A 9 -0.51 2.30 11.20
C LEU A 9 -0.85 2.21 9.70
N ALA A 10 -2.10 2.45 9.32
CA ALA A 10 -2.56 2.43 7.93
C ALA A 10 -1.79 3.39 6.99
N PRO A 11 -1.60 4.69 7.31
CA PRO A 11 -0.82 5.58 6.48
C PRO A 11 0.68 5.21 6.45
N ILE A 12 1.22 4.63 7.53
CA ILE A 12 2.60 4.12 7.56
C ILE A 12 2.75 2.98 6.55
N PHE A 13 1.83 2.01 6.54
CA PHE A 13 1.85 0.93 5.56
C PHE A 13 1.73 1.45 4.13
N LEU A 14 0.79 2.35 3.87
CA LEU A 14 0.67 3.01 2.56
C LEU A 14 2.00 3.64 2.14
N PHE A 15 2.65 4.40 3.01
CA PHE A 15 3.92 5.04 2.72
C PHE A 15 5.04 4.02 2.42
N VAL A 16 5.17 2.98 3.24
CA VAL A 16 6.19 1.93 3.07
C VAL A 16 6.03 1.21 1.73
N PHE A 17 4.81 0.79 1.39
CA PHE A 17 4.58 0.09 0.12
C PHE A 17 4.72 1.01 -1.09
N ASN A 18 4.32 2.29 -0.99
CA ASN A 18 4.50 3.24 -2.08
C ASN A 18 6.00 3.47 -2.35
N SER A 19 6.80 3.57 -1.29
CA SER A 19 8.26 3.70 -1.38
C SER A 19 8.94 2.43 -1.92
N LEU A 20 8.47 1.24 -1.53
CA LEU A 20 8.92 -0.03 -2.09
C LEU A 20 8.59 -0.13 -3.59
N THR A 21 7.40 0.33 -3.99
CA THR A 21 6.96 0.34 -5.38
C THR A 21 7.81 1.28 -6.22
N HIS A 22 8.14 2.46 -5.69
CA HIS A 22 9.08 3.37 -6.33
C HIS A 22 10.44 2.71 -6.56
N LYS A 23 11.01 2.09 -5.52
CA LYS A 23 12.29 1.37 -5.64
C LYS A 23 12.23 0.20 -6.61
N LEU A 24 11.09 -0.49 -6.69
CA LEU A 24 10.86 -1.55 -7.67
C LEU A 24 10.84 -0.99 -9.09
N CYS A 25 10.16 0.14 -9.29
CA CYS A 25 10.08 0.85 -10.57
C CYS A 25 11.46 1.31 -11.05
N ASP A 26 12.26 1.90 -10.15
CA ASP A 26 13.65 2.30 -10.43
C ASP A 26 14.52 1.09 -10.77
N LYS A 27 14.49 0.04 -9.96
CA LYS A 27 15.32 -1.16 -10.20
C LYS A 27 15.02 -1.86 -11.52
N LYS A 28 13.77 -1.85 -11.96
CA LYS A 28 13.35 -2.48 -13.23
C LYS A 28 13.42 -1.55 -14.45
N ASN A 29 13.86 -0.29 -14.30
CA ASN A 29 13.83 0.73 -15.37
C ASN A 29 12.48 0.76 -16.11
N LEU A 30 11.38 0.71 -15.35
CA LEU A 30 10.03 0.66 -15.91
C LEU A 30 9.69 1.99 -16.60
N SER A 31 9.14 1.90 -17.82
CA SER A 31 8.59 3.05 -18.55
C SER A 31 7.44 3.69 -17.76
N SER A 32 7.22 5.00 -17.91
CA SER A 32 6.15 5.76 -17.23
C SER A 32 4.78 5.08 -17.29
N LYS A 33 4.39 4.53 -18.46
CA LYS A 33 3.14 3.75 -18.61
C LYS A 33 3.08 2.49 -17.77
N GLN A 34 4.21 1.80 -17.59
CA GLN A 34 4.28 0.58 -16.80
C GLN A 34 4.30 0.90 -15.30
N GLN A 35 4.98 1.98 -14.91
CA GLN A 35 4.95 2.47 -13.53
C GLN A 35 3.52 2.76 -13.08
N ASP A 36 2.74 3.50 -13.89
CA ASP A 36 1.33 3.80 -13.58
C ASP A 36 0.49 2.54 -13.33
N SER A 37 0.68 1.50 -14.15
CA SER A 37 -0.02 0.22 -13.97
C SER A 37 0.35 -0.49 -12.67
N VAL A 38 1.64 -0.47 -12.31
CA VAL A 38 2.15 -1.07 -11.07
C VAL A 38 1.65 -0.30 -9.85
N TYR A 39 1.73 1.04 -9.85
CA TYR A 39 1.21 1.87 -8.77
C TYR A 39 -0.29 1.65 -8.55
N ARG A 40 -1.09 1.54 -9.63
CA ARG A 40 -2.51 1.18 -9.53
C ARG A 40 -2.73 -0.17 -8.86
N THR A 41 -1.98 -1.18 -9.28
CA THR A 41 -2.10 -2.54 -8.73
C THR A 41 -1.77 -2.56 -7.24
N ILE A 42 -0.65 -1.93 -6.85
CA ILE A 42 -0.22 -1.85 -5.45
C ILE A 42 -1.23 -1.10 -4.60
N ASN A 43 -1.75 0.05 -5.06
CA ASN A 43 -2.76 0.81 -4.32
C ASN A 43 -4.03 -0.02 -4.08
N VAL A 44 -4.49 -0.80 -5.07
CA VAL A 44 -5.64 -1.70 -4.91
C VAL A 44 -5.30 -2.82 -3.91
N SER A 45 -4.14 -3.47 -4.02
CA SER A 45 -3.72 -4.53 -3.10
C SER A 45 -3.61 -4.06 -1.64
N ILE A 46 -3.02 -2.88 -1.40
CA ILE A 46 -2.92 -2.29 -0.06
C ILE A 46 -4.29 -1.95 0.48
N THR A 47 -5.17 -1.38 -0.34
CA THR A 47 -6.53 -1.02 0.09
C THR A 47 -7.29 -2.27 0.53
N ILE A 48 -7.18 -3.36 -0.23
CA ILE A 48 -7.78 -4.66 0.14
C ILE A 48 -7.15 -5.19 1.44
N LEU A 49 -5.82 -5.14 1.57
CA LEU A 49 -5.10 -5.58 2.77
C LEU A 49 -5.55 -4.80 4.02
N LEU A 50 -5.64 -3.48 3.92
CA LEU A 50 -6.07 -2.60 5.00
C LEU A 50 -7.54 -2.87 5.36
N ILE A 51 -8.44 -2.97 4.39
CA ILE A 51 -9.86 -3.27 4.64
C ILE A 51 -10.00 -4.64 5.30
N SER A 52 -9.31 -5.66 4.79
CA SER A 52 -9.36 -7.01 5.35
C SER A 52 -8.81 -7.05 6.77
N SER A 53 -7.70 -6.37 7.03
CA SER A 53 -7.10 -6.28 8.37
C SER A 53 -8.01 -5.50 9.33
N TYR A 54 -8.66 -4.44 8.87
CA TYR A 54 -9.62 -3.69 9.67
C TYR A 54 -10.82 -4.55 10.08
N ILE A 55 -11.40 -5.30 9.14
CA ILE A 55 -12.54 -6.20 9.42
C ILE A 55 -12.13 -7.33 10.37
N SER A 56 -10.93 -7.89 10.23
CA SER A 56 -10.51 -9.03 11.06
C SER A 56 -10.05 -8.65 12.46
N ASN A 57 -9.53 -7.43 12.66
CA ASN A 57 -8.76 -7.07 13.86
C ASN A 57 -9.33 -5.87 14.63
N VAL A 58 -10.29 -5.15 14.05
CA VAL A 58 -10.97 -4.01 14.69
C VAL A 58 -12.46 -4.26 14.87
N LEU A 59 -13.13 -4.80 13.86
CA LEU A 59 -14.54 -5.21 13.93
C LEU A 59 -14.66 -6.53 14.70
#